data_AF-A0A928CM34-F1
#
_entry.id   AF-A0A928CM34-F1
#
_cell.length_a   1.000
_cell.length_b   1.000
_cell.length_c   1.000
_cell.angle_alpha   90.00
_cell.angle_beta   90.00
_cell.angle_gamma   90.00
#
_symmetry.space_group_name_H-M   'P 1'
#
loop_
_entity.id
_entity.type
_entity.pdbx_description
1 polymer ?
#
loop_
_entity_poly.entity_id
_entity_poly.type
_entity_poly.pdbx_seq_one_letter_code
_entity_poly.pdbx_strand_id
1 'polypeptide(L)'
;MAFTCCRRLWYFQDCKSNKSGGRGMKNQVPLALLFTLGGIFAAMGALLLYVALLKPMLLTWKSSSWIETPATVTECWLENRSRGAMTIVINYHYYYDKIKYCGKRYDFFRSNGNATSWRIDNMREIVRSLPPGARTTCLVDPQKPSEAVISRKISLSPLSLLLPVLFLSIGVGMLLAAIKRLLKKPTRKIIKKLLRKNRPREQKIHLPDHAYSPDLSKYRLKRNEQLTVLLVLFWAVGAFIYNYWQINFDIIFLIFSCVSVGLSVLWQMYFQHCPRCGKKLQCLKIEEDASHGFCIFHCPECKIKSQKEHYSDGNFS
;
A
#
# COMPACT_ATOMS: atom_id res chain seq x y z
N MET A 1 8.50 -60.14 63.91
CA MET A 1 9.64 -59.28 64.28
C MET A 1 9.99 -58.39 63.07
N ALA A 2 10.04 -57.07 63.30
CA ALA A 2 10.69 -55.99 62.52
C ALA A 2 10.44 -55.92 60.98
N PHE A 3 9.68 -54.98 60.40
CA PHE A 3 9.86 -53.52 60.26
C PHE A 3 11.27 -53.05 59.89
N THR A 4 11.42 -52.48 58.68
CA THR A 4 12.22 -51.28 58.27
C THR A 4 12.48 -51.36 56.76
N CYS A 5 12.69 -50.31 55.97
CA CYS A 5 12.40 -48.88 56.01
C CYS A 5 12.85 -48.36 54.63
N CYS A 6 11.95 -47.94 53.75
CA CYS A 6 12.33 -47.08 52.61
C CYS A 6 11.13 -46.32 52.04
N ARG A 7 10.56 -45.43 52.87
CA ARG A 7 9.58 -44.43 52.44
C ARG A 7 10.34 -43.21 51.93
N ARG A 8 10.71 -43.21 50.65
CA ARG A 8 11.42 -42.10 50.00
C ARG A 8 10.45 -40.95 49.78
N LEU A 9 10.50 -40.00 50.71
CA LEU A 9 9.84 -38.69 50.67
C LEU A 9 10.29 -37.92 49.42
N TRP A 10 9.40 -37.79 48.44
CA TRP A 10 9.45 -36.71 47.47
C TRP A 10 8.78 -35.48 48.08
N TYR A 11 9.58 -34.63 48.70
CA TYR A 11 9.22 -33.26 49.05
C TYR A 11 9.14 -32.45 47.75
N PHE A 12 7.96 -32.42 47.12
CA PHE A 12 7.70 -31.45 46.05
C PHE A 12 7.43 -30.10 46.72
N GLN A 13 8.45 -29.24 46.67
CA GLN A 13 8.39 -27.88 47.16
C GLN A 13 7.45 -27.09 46.23
N ASP A 14 6.20 -26.91 46.66
CA ASP A 14 5.19 -26.13 45.98
C ASP A 14 5.66 -24.67 45.84
N CYS A 15 6.29 -24.39 44.72
CA CYS A 15 6.65 -23.04 44.30
C CYS A 15 5.35 -22.33 43.91
N LYS A 16 4.72 -21.62 44.86
CA LYS A 16 3.58 -20.71 44.65
C LYS A 16 3.93 -19.71 43.56
N SER A 17 3.64 -20.06 42.31
CA SER A 17 3.76 -19.15 41.17
C SER A 17 2.70 -18.06 41.32
N ASN A 18 3.18 -16.86 41.61
CA ASN A 18 2.38 -15.66 41.80
C ASN A 18 1.70 -15.30 40.47
N LYS A 19 0.47 -15.78 40.26
CA LYS A 19 -0.31 -15.57 39.03
C LYS A 19 -0.82 -14.12 38.98
N SER A 20 0.04 -13.25 38.49
CA SER A 20 -0.34 -11.90 38.09
C SER A 20 -1.30 -11.95 36.90
N GLY A 21 -2.49 -11.37 37.07
CA GLY A 21 -3.57 -11.37 36.09
C GLY A 21 -3.13 -10.91 34.70
N GLY A 22 -3.11 -11.84 33.76
CA GLY A 22 -2.82 -11.62 32.36
C GLY A 22 -3.92 -10.78 31.70
N ARG A 23 -3.76 -9.45 31.73
CA ARG A 23 -4.53 -8.54 30.88
C ARG A 23 -4.29 -8.94 29.43
N GLY A 24 -5.35 -9.42 28.77
CA GLY A 24 -5.35 -9.76 27.35
C GLY A 24 -4.57 -8.74 26.53
N MET A 25 -3.44 -9.19 26.01
CA MET A 25 -2.49 -8.37 25.26
C MET A 25 -3.14 -8.08 23.91
N LYS A 26 -3.97 -7.02 23.86
CA LYS A 26 -4.57 -6.54 22.61
C LYS A 26 -3.42 -6.27 21.65
N ASN A 27 -3.34 -7.01 20.54
CA ASN A 27 -2.39 -6.78 19.45
C ASN A 27 -2.59 -5.36 18.90
N GLN A 28 -1.95 -4.38 19.53
CA GLN A 28 -1.99 -3.01 19.06
C GLN A 28 -0.93 -2.88 17.98
N VAL A 29 -1.37 -2.87 16.73
CA VAL A 29 -0.56 -2.36 15.62
C VAL A 29 0.04 -1.01 16.04
N PRO A 30 1.37 -0.82 15.92
CA PRO A 30 2.04 0.37 16.39
C PRO A 30 1.46 1.59 15.69
N LEU A 31 1.20 2.65 16.46
CA LEU A 31 0.56 3.86 15.94
C LEU A 31 1.36 4.50 14.79
N ALA A 32 2.69 4.48 14.89
CA ALA A 32 3.59 4.98 13.87
C ALA A 32 3.34 4.30 12.51
N LEU A 33 3.11 2.99 12.50
CA LEU A 33 2.85 2.22 11.28
C LEU A 33 1.52 2.60 10.62
N LEU A 34 0.47 2.87 11.42
CA LEU A 34 -0.82 3.32 10.88
C LEU A 34 -0.71 4.70 10.24
N PHE A 35 0.07 5.61 10.84
CA PHE A 35 0.31 6.94 10.29
C PHE A 35 1.14 6.89 8.99
N THR A 36 2.23 6.12 8.97
CA THR A 36 3.11 6.05 7.79
C THR A 36 2.42 5.37 6.62
N LEU A 37 1.84 4.17 6.82
CA LEU A 37 1.11 3.48 5.75
C LEU A 37 -0.13 4.28 5.34
N GLY A 38 -0.94 4.74 6.29
CA GLY A 38 -2.13 5.54 5.99
C GLY A 38 -1.79 6.80 5.19
N GLY A 39 -0.70 7.48 5.53
CA GLY A 39 -0.20 8.64 4.80
C GLY A 39 0.22 8.31 3.36
N ILE A 40 0.98 7.24 3.16
CA ILE A 40 1.42 6.80 1.81
C ILE A 40 0.21 6.46 0.94
N PHE A 41 -0.73 5.66 1.44
CA PHE A 41 -1.93 5.28 0.69
C PHE A 41 -2.83 6.49 0.38
N ALA A 42 -2.99 7.41 1.33
CA ALA A 42 -3.76 8.63 1.11
C ALA A 42 -3.09 9.55 0.09
N ALA A 43 -1.78 9.76 0.17
CA ALA A 43 -1.03 10.58 -0.78
C ALA A 43 -1.06 9.98 -2.19
N MET A 44 -0.86 8.66 -2.32
CA MET A 44 -0.93 7.96 -3.60
C MET A 44 -2.34 8.03 -4.20
N GLY A 45 -3.38 7.77 -3.38
CA GLY A 45 -4.77 7.88 -3.79
C GLY A 45 -5.13 9.29 -4.26
N ALA A 46 -4.68 10.32 -3.53
CA ALA A 46 -4.89 11.72 -3.88
C ALA A 46 -4.18 12.11 -5.19
N LEU A 47 -2.93 11.67 -5.38
CA LEU A 47 -2.17 11.91 -6.61
C LEU A 47 -2.86 11.26 -7.82
N LEU A 48 -3.26 10.00 -7.69
CA LEU A 48 -3.98 9.29 -8.75
C LEU A 48 -5.31 9.96 -9.06
N LEU A 49 -6.06 10.38 -8.04
CA LEU A 49 -7.33 11.09 -8.23
C LEU A 49 -7.12 12.45 -8.92
N TYR A 50 -6.04 13.16 -8.59
CA TYR A 50 -5.67 14.41 -9.22
C TYR A 50 -5.39 14.24 -10.73
N VAL A 51 -4.56 13.25 -11.08
CA VAL A 51 -4.21 13.00 -12.49
C VAL A 51 -5.39 12.44 -13.27
N ALA A 52 -6.18 11.54 -12.66
CA ALA A 52 -7.28 10.85 -13.32
C ALA A 52 -8.58 11.67 -13.40
N LEU A 53 -8.80 12.63 -12.50
CA LEU A 53 -10.06 13.40 -12.43
C LEU A 53 -9.83 14.91 -12.58
N LEU A 54 -9.02 15.53 -11.70
CA LEU A 54 -8.88 16.98 -11.67
C LEU A 54 -8.26 17.54 -12.95
N LYS A 55 -7.17 16.94 -13.44
CA LYS A 55 -6.54 17.36 -14.71
C LYS A 55 -7.51 17.28 -15.91
N PRO A 56 -8.25 16.17 -16.15
CA PRO A 56 -9.31 16.11 -17.16
C PRO A 56 -10.38 17.18 -17.01
N MET A 57 -10.87 17.38 -15.79
CA MET A 57 -11.95 18.31 -15.51
C MET A 57 -11.51 19.74 -15.82
N LEU A 58 -10.28 20.11 -15.45
CA LEU A 58 -9.72 21.42 -15.78
C LEU A 58 -9.57 21.63 -17.28
N LEU A 59 -9.09 20.62 -18.02
CA LEU A 59 -8.99 20.70 -19.49
C LEU A 59 -10.37 20.79 -20.15
N THR A 60 -11.33 20.03 -19.65
CA THR A 60 -12.71 20.04 -20.17
C THR A 60 -13.36 21.38 -19.91
N TRP A 61 -13.16 21.94 -18.71
CA TRP A 61 -13.65 23.26 -18.35
C TRP A 61 -13.01 24.35 -19.20
N LYS A 62 -11.68 24.29 -19.44
CA LYS A 62 -11.00 25.19 -20.36
C LYS A 62 -11.54 25.05 -21.79
N SER A 63 -11.88 23.82 -22.20
CA SER A 63 -12.46 23.57 -23.53
C SER A 63 -13.92 23.99 -23.67
N SER A 64 -14.59 24.44 -22.61
CA SER A 64 -15.98 24.90 -22.69
C SER A 64 -16.14 26.14 -23.58
N SER A 65 -15.12 27.01 -23.60
CA SER A 65 -15.07 28.24 -24.41
C SER A 65 -14.50 28.03 -25.81
N TRP A 66 -14.16 26.79 -26.20
CA TRP A 66 -13.60 26.51 -27.51
C TRP A 66 -14.64 26.64 -28.61
N ILE A 67 -14.21 27.20 -29.75
CA ILE A 67 -15.08 27.55 -30.86
C ILE A 67 -15.19 26.36 -31.81
N GLU A 68 -16.42 26.01 -32.19
CA GLU A 68 -16.70 24.98 -33.19
C GLU A 68 -16.35 25.50 -34.58
N THR A 69 -15.42 24.81 -35.24
CA THR A 69 -14.86 25.20 -36.53
C THR A 69 -14.91 24.01 -37.49
N PRO A 70 -15.36 24.19 -38.75
CA PRO A 70 -15.35 23.11 -39.73
C PRO A 70 -13.90 22.70 -40.05
N ALA A 71 -13.66 21.39 -40.04
CA ALA A 71 -12.38 20.78 -40.32
C ALA A 71 -12.53 19.70 -41.39
N THR A 72 -11.48 19.52 -42.19
CA THR A 72 -11.38 18.43 -43.16
C THR A 72 -10.29 17.48 -42.72
N VAL A 73 -10.65 16.21 -42.55
CA VAL A 73 -9.71 15.15 -42.21
C VAL A 73 -8.81 14.91 -43.40
N THR A 74 -7.49 15.05 -43.22
CA THR A 74 -6.51 14.72 -44.25
C THR A 74 -6.20 13.24 -44.22
N GLU A 75 -6.01 12.69 -43.02
CA GLU A 75 -5.66 11.28 -42.86
C GLU A 75 -6.17 10.75 -41.52
N CYS A 76 -6.61 9.50 -41.48
CA CYS A 76 -7.00 8.84 -40.23
C CYS A 76 -6.75 7.33 -40.33
N TRP A 77 -5.98 6.78 -39.40
CA TRP A 77 -5.71 5.34 -39.33
C TRP A 77 -5.35 4.88 -37.91
N LEU A 78 -5.30 3.56 -37.71
CA LEU A 78 -4.81 2.95 -36.48
C LEU A 78 -3.33 2.61 -36.64
N GLU A 79 -2.51 3.13 -35.74
CA GLU A 79 -1.11 2.78 -35.64
C GLU A 79 -0.93 1.72 -34.54
N ASN A 80 -0.25 0.63 -34.89
CA ASN A 80 0.15 -0.38 -33.92
C ASN A 80 1.54 -0.04 -33.38
N ARG A 81 1.62 0.37 -32.11
CA ARG A 81 2.89 0.56 -31.42
C ARG A 81 3.46 -0.78 -30.99
N SER A 82 4.79 -0.85 -30.90
CA SER A 82 5.51 -2.02 -30.39
C SER A 82 4.92 -2.44 -29.04
N ARG A 83 4.64 -3.74 -28.88
CA ARG A 83 3.93 -4.39 -27.74
C ARG A 83 2.39 -4.43 -27.80
N GLY A 84 1.79 -4.29 -28.98
CA GLY A 84 0.36 -4.57 -29.19
C GLY A 84 -0.57 -3.45 -28.73
N ALA A 85 -0.03 -2.26 -28.51
CA ALA A 85 -0.77 -1.06 -28.19
C ALA A 85 -1.24 -0.37 -29.47
N MET A 86 -2.54 -0.20 -29.65
CA MET A 86 -3.08 0.56 -30.79
C MET A 86 -3.34 2.02 -30.40
N THR A 87 -3.05 2.95 -31.30
CA THR A 87 -3.31 4.39 -31.13
C THR A 87 -4.01 4.94 -32.40
N ILE A 88 -4.93 5.89 -32.24
CA ILE A 88 -5.54 6.59 -33.37
C ILE A 88 -4.58 7.69 -33.82
N VAL A 89 -4.14 7.63 -35.07
CA VAL A 89 -3.44 8.72 -35.74
C VAL A 89 -4.45 9.43 -36.63
N ILE A 90 -4.63 10.73 -36.40
CA ILE A 90 -5.54 11.56 -37.19
C ILE A 90 -4.86 12.89 -37.50
N ASN A 91 -4.89 13.30 -38.76
CA ASN A 91 -4.45 14.59 -39.23
C ASN A 91 -5.65 15.29 -39.89
N TYR A 92 -5.84 16.56 -39.58
CA TYR A 92 -6.90 17.36 -40.18
C TYR A 92 -6.48 18.83 -40.31
N HIS A 93 -7.09 19.53 -41.26
CA HIS A 93 -6.92 20.95 -41.44
C HIS A 93 -8.19 21.71 -41.09
N TYR A 94 -8.00 22.88 -40.50
CA TYR A 94 -9.07 23.81 -40.17
C TYR A 94 -8.59 25.24 -40.39
N TYR A 95 -9.55 26.15 -40.56
CA TYR A 95 -9.27 27.57 -40.71
C TYR A 95 -9.79 28.31 -39.49
N TYR A 96 -8.91 29.02 -38.81
CA TYR A 96 -9.27 29.91 -37.71
C TYR A 96 -8.76 31.30 -38.06
N ASP A 97 -9.65 32.29 -38.06
CA ASP A 97 -9.35 33.66 -38.48
C ASP A 97 -8.64 33.76 -39.85
N LYS A 98 -9.13 33.00 -40.83
CA LYS A 98 -8.58 32.86 -42.19
C LYS A 98 -7.17 32.25 -42.29
N ILE A 99 -6.56 31.87 -41.17
CA ILE A 99 -5.27 31.19 -41.12
C ILE A 99 -5.51 29.68 -41.10
N LYS A 100 -4.77 28.95 -41.94
CA LYS A 100 -4.84 27.48 -42.00
C LYS A 100 -3.99 26.88 -40.88
N TYR A 101 -4.60 26.01 -40.08
CA TYR A 101 -3.94 25.23 -39.03
C TYR A 101 -4.04 23.73 -39.31
N CYS A 102 -3.22 22.96 -38.58
CA CYS A 102 -3.21 21.50 -38.64
C CYS A 102 -3.41 20.93 -37.24
N GLY A 103 -4.41 20.07 -37.08
CA GLY A 103 -4.71 19.37 -35.85
C GLY A 103 -4.33 17.90 -35.95
N LYS A 104 -3.82 17.35 -34.84
CA LYS A 104 -3.34 15.96 -34.75
C LYS A 104 -4.05 15.12 -33.68
N ARG A 105 -5.06 15.70 -33.00
CA ARG A 105 -5.68 15.12 -31.82
C ARG A 105 -7.16 14.88 -32.06
N TYR A 106 -7.60 13.65 -31.79
CA TYR A 106 -9.03 13.30 -31.80
C TYR A 106 -9.73 13.83 -30.55
N ASP A 107 -9.19 13.54 -29.37
CA ASP A 107 -9.69 13.97 -28.06
C ASP A 107 -8.50 14.29 -27.12
N PHE A 108 -8.79 14.59 -25.85
CA PHE A 108 -7.76 14.85 -24.84
C PHE A 108 -7.10 13.58 -24.26
N PHE A 109 -7.59 12.37 -24.58
CA PHE A 109 -7.25 11.13 -23.85
C PHE A 109 -6.79 9.98 -24.75
N ARG A 110 -7.57 9.62 -25.76
CA ARG A 110 -7.28 8.54 -26.72
C ARG A 110 -6.15 8.89 -27.67
N SER A 111 -5.94 10.15 -28.02
CA SER A 111 -4.86 10.51 -28.97
C SER A 111 -3.45 10.25 -28.45
N ASN A 112 -3.27 10.15 -27.13
CA ASN A 112 -1.97 9.95 -26.48
C ASN A 112 -1.84 8.62 -25.73
N GLY A 113 -2.90 7.81 -25.68
CA GLY A 113 -2.96 6.61 -24.86
C GLY A 113 -3.03 5.32 -25.66
N ASN A 114 -2.36 4.27 -25.17
CA ASN A 114 -2.44 2.93 -25.75
C ASN A 114 -3.85 2.36 -25.52
N ALA A 115 -4.48 1.85 -26.57
CA ALA A 115 -5.73 1.12 -26.47
C ALA A 115 -5.49 -0.28 -25.91
N THR A 116 -6.33 -0.69 -24.97
CA THR A 116 -6.49 -2.09 -24.56
C THR A 116 -7.41 -2.81 -25.55
N SER A 117 -7.32 -4.15 -25.63
CA SER A 117 -8.04 -4.97 -26.62
C SER A 117 -9.55 -4.66 -26.72
N TRP A 118 -10.21 -4.43 -25.58
CA TRP A 118 -11.64 -4.10 -25.49
C TRP A 118 -12.02 -2.71 -26.06
N ARG A 119 -11.05 -1.83 -26.32
CA ARG A 119 -11.28 -0.50 -26.90
C ARG A 119 -11.05 -0.45 -28.41
N ILE A 120 -10.48 -1.50 -29.00
CA ILE A 120 -10.07 -1.51 -30.41
C ILE A 120 -11.27 -1.32 -31.33
N ASP A 121 -12.41 -1.96 -31.04
CA ASP A 121 -13.60 -1.84 -31.90
C ASP A 121 -14.17 -0.43 -31.94
N ASN A 122 -14.20 0.26 -30.78
CA ASN A 122 -14.56 1.68 -30.74
C ASN A 122 -13.60 2.57 -31.53
N MET A 123 -12.30 2.21 -31.58
CA MET A 123 -11.33 2.97 -32.37
C MET A 123 -11.48 2.71 -33.87
N ARG A 124 -11.74 1.45 -34.25
CA ARG A 124 -12.07 1.10 -35.65
C ARG A 124 -13.32 1.84 -36.12
N GLU A 125 -14.33 1.96 -35.27
CA GLU A 125 -15.54 2.71 -35.57
C GLU A 125 -15.25 4.20 -35.80
N ILE A 126 -14.42 4.81 -34.95
CA ILE A 126 -13.98 6.21 -35.15
C ILE A 126 -13.26 6.38 -36.48
N VAL A 127 -12.29 5.51 -36.80
CA VAL A 127 -11.55 5.58 -38.07
C VAL A 127 -12.47 5.39 -39.28
N ARG A 128 -13.45 4.48 -39.19
CA ARG A 128 -14.48 4.29 -40.24
C ARG A 128 -15.37 5.50 -40.41
N SER A 129 -15.70 6.20 -39.33
CA SER A 129 -16.54 7.41 -39.36
C SER A 129 -15.81 8.65 -39.89
N LEU A 130 -14.48 8.65 -39.89
CA LEU A 130 -13.65 9.79 -40.30
C LEU A 130 -12.65 9.40 -41.40
N PRO A 131 -13.12 8.98 -42.59
CA PRO A 131 -12.22 8.70 -43.70
C PRO A 131 -11.49 9.98 -44.18
N PRO A 132 -10.34 9.84 -44.86
CA PRO A 132 -9.68 10.95 -45.53
C PRO A 132 -10.66 11.73 -46.43
N GLY A 133 -10.64 13.06 -46.33
CA GLY A 133 -11.57 13.97 -47.01
C GLY A 133 -12.89 14.22 -46.28
N ALA A 134 -13.19 13.50 -45.18
CA ALA A 134 -14.40 13.72 -44.41
C ALA A 134 -14.42 15.13 -43.80
N ARG A 135 -15.59 15.78 -43.85
CA ARG A 135 -15.86 17.02 -43.14
C ARG A 135 -16.36 16.70 -41.73
N THR A 136 -15.75 17.33 -40.74
CA THR A 136 -16.11 17.18 -39.33
C THR A 136 -16.03 18.53 -38.63
N THR A 137 -16.51 18.60 -37.39
CA THR A 137 -16.38 19.79 -36.55
C THR A 137 -15.24 19.56 -35.58
N CYS A 138 -14.25 20.47 -35.58
CA CYS A 138 -13.23 20.51 -34.55
C CYS A 138 -13.47 21.69 -33.62
N LEU A 139 -12.84 21.64 -32.46
CA LEU A 139 -12.96 22.61 -31.40
C LEU A 139 -11.60 23.25 -31.20
N VAL A 140 -11.53 24.55 -31.40
CA VAL A 140 -10.28 25.31 -31.42
C VAL A 140 -10.19 26.18 -30.17
N ASP A 141 -9.02 26.17 -29.51
CA ASP A 141 -8.75 27.09 -28.40
C ASP A 141 -8.54 28.51 -28.95
N PRO A 142 -9.42 29.49 -28.66
CA PRO A 142 -9.27 30.85 -29.17
C PRO A 142 -8.01 31.56 -28.65
N GLN A 143 -7.51 31.16 -27.47
CA GLN A 143 -6.28 31.70 -26.91
C GLN A 143 -5.03 31.05 -27.53
N LYS A 144 -5.18 29.86 -28.10
CA LYS A 144 -4.08 29.12 -28.74
C LYS A 144 -4.61 28.34 -29.96
N PRO A 145 -4.77 29.00 -31.11
CA PRO A 145 -5.41 28.41 -32.29
C PRO A 145 -4.69 27.20 -32.90
N SER A 146 -3.47 26.88 -32.43
CA SER A 146 -2.76 25.65 -32.81
C SER A 146 -3.23 24.41 -32.06
N GLU A 147 -4.02 24.56 -30.99
CA GLU A 147 -4.62 23.47 -30.25
C GLU A 147 -6.08 23.27 -30.67
N ALA A 148 -6.36 22.10 -31.24
CA ALA A 148 -7.71 21.69 -31.58
C ALA A 148 -7.95 20.21 -31.24
N VAL A 149 -9.22 19.87 -30.97
CA VAL A 149 -9.70 18.49 -30.78
C VAL A 149 -11.03 18.29 -31.52
N ILE A 150 -11.29 17.08 -32.01
CA ILE A 150 -12.57 16.75 -32.68
C ILE A 150 -13.66 16.45 -31.64
N SER A 151 -13.29 15.84 -30.50
CA SER A 151 -14.23 15.44 -29.46
C SER A 151 -13.77 15.84 -28.06
N ARG A 152 -14.66 16.46 -27.28
CA ARG A 152 -14.45 16.75 -25.84
C ARG A 152 -14.84 15.57 -24.95
N LYS A 153 -15.32 14.46 -25.51
CA LYS A 153 -15.87 13.36 -24.70
C LYS A 153 -14.78 12.74 -23.84
N ILE A 154 -14.93 12.87 -22.53
CA ILE A 154 -14.07 12.19 -21.56
C ILE A 154 -14.53 10.74 -21.46
N SER A 155 -13.75 9.81 -22.01
CA SER A 155 -13.98 8.36 -21.83
C SER A 155 -13.31 7.86 -20.55
N LEU A 156 -13.77 8.36 -19.40
CA LEU A 156 -13.39 7.85 -18.09
C LEU A 156 -13.95 6.43 -17.94
N SER A 157 -13.05 5.45 -17.84
CA SER A 157 -13.47 4.12 -17.42
C SER A 157 -13.89 4.20 -15.94
N PRO A 158 -15.05 3.66 -15.55
CA PRO A 158 -15.48 3.66 -14.14
C PRO A 158 -14.43 3.01 -13.22
N LEU A 159 -13.69 2.02 -13.73
CA LEU A 159 -12.60 1.37 -13.01
C LEU A 159 -11.43 2.31 -12.71
N SER A 160 -11.11 3.23 -13.64
CA SER A 160 -10.05 4.23 -13.45
C SER A 160 -10.36 5.22 -12.32
N LEU A 161 -11.64 5.41 -11.98
CA LEU A 161 -12.06 6.24 -10.86
C LEU A 161 -12.15 5.45 -9.54
N LEU A 162 -12.58 4.18 -9.60
CA LEU A 162 -12.73 3.33 -8.43
C LEU A 162 -11.39 3.12 -7.70
N LEU A 163 -10.31 2.89 -8.45
CA LEU A 163 -9.00 2.58 -7.89
C LEU A 163 -8.42 3.73 -7.04
N PRO A 164 -8.31 4.99 -7.53
CA PRO A 164 -7.87 6.12 -6.70
C PRO A 164 -8.74 6.33 -5.45
N VAL A 165 -10.06 6.20 -5.61
CA VAL A 165 -11.02 6.37 -4.51
C VAL A 165 -10.82 5.30 -3.44
N LEU A 166 -10.58 4.05 -3.82
CA LEU A 166 -10.31 2.95 -2.89
C LEU A 166 -9.01 3.20 -2.09
N PHE A 167 -7.92 3.57 -2.78
CA PHE A 167 -6.65 3.88 -2.14
C PHE A 167 -6.77 5.06 -1.16
N LEU A 168 -7.43 6.13 -1.59
CA LEU A 168 -7.68 7.30 -0.75
C LEU A 168 -8.53 6.94 0.47
N SER A 169 -9.60 6.15 0.27
CA SER A 169 -10.50 5.73 1.35
C SER A 169 -9.79 4.88 2.41
N ILE A 170 -8.94 3.95 1.97
CA ILE A 170 -8.13 3.11 2.88
C ILE A 170 -7.13 3.98 3.64
N GLY A 171 -6.39 4.85 2.94
CA GLY A 171 -5.40 5.73 3.55
C GLY A 171 -6.00 6.68 4.59
N VAL A 172 -7.09 7.36 4.23
CA VAL A 172 -7.85 8.24 5.13
C VAL A 172 -8.42 7.45 6.31
N GLY A 173 -8.98 6.26 6.08
CA GLY A 173 -9.49 5.40 7.13
C GLY A 173 -8.42 5.02 8.16
N MET A 174 -7.21 4.67 7.71
CA MET A 174 -6.07 4.38 8.58
C MET A 174 -5.62 5.60 9.38
N LEU A 175 -5.53 6.78 8.75
CA LEU A 175 -5.18 8.03 9.42
C LEU A 175 -6.22 8.42 10.48
N LEU A 176 -7.51 8.37 10.16
CA LEU A 176 -8.58 8.64 11.10
C LEU A 176 -8.57 7.67 12.28
N ALA A 177 -8.29 6.38 12.04
CA ALA A 177 -8.13 5.40 13.11
C ALA A 177 -6.92 5.71 14.01
N ALA A 178 -5.82 6.17 13.44
CA ALA A 178 -4.63 6.57 14.17
C ALA A 178 -4.89 7.84 15.03
N ILE A 179 -5.53 8.85 14.45
CA ILE A 179 -5.96 10.07 15.17
C ILE A 179 -6.92 9.73 16.31
N LYS A 180 -7.95 8.90 16.05
CA LYS A 180 -8.88 8.44 17.09
C LYS A 180 -8.15 7.73 18.24
N ARG A 181 -7.10 6.95 17.97
CA ARG A 181 -6.27 6.31 19.00
C ARG A 181 -5.41 7.31 19.79
N LEU A 182 -4.91 8.36 19.14
CA LEU A 182 -4.21 9.45 19.81
C LEU A 182 -5.13 10.21 20.76
N LEU A 183 -6.33 10.56 20.30
CA LEU A 183 -7.34 11.25 21.11
C LEU A 183 -7.86 10.36 22.26
N LYS A 184 -7.86 9.03 22.09
CA LYS A 184 -8.24 8.06 23.15
C LYS A 184 -7.13 7.79 24.18
N LYS A 185 -5.89 8.22 23.94
CA LYS A 185 -4.81 8.03 24.94
C LYS A 185 -5.06 8.96 26.13
N PRO A 186 -4.95 8.43 27.36
CA PRO A 186 -6.08 8.60 28.24
C PRO A 186 -5.74 9.51 29.42
N THR A 187 -6.55 10.55 29.57
CA THR A 187 -6.88 11.19 30.85
C THR A 187 -7.12 10.15 31.95
N ARG A 188 -7.50 8.90 31.64
CA ARG A 188 -7.58 7.81 32.65
C ARG A 188 -6.29 7.54 33.42
N LYS A 189 -5.08 7.74 32.87
CA LYS A 189 -3.85 7.53 33.67
C LYS A 189 -3.66 8.67 34.68
N ILE A 190 -3.99 9.91 34.28
CA ILE A 190 -3.97 11.09 35.14
C ILE A 190 -5.11 11.01 36.17
N ILE A 191 -6.34 10.76 35.74
CA ILE A 191 -7.52 10.56 36.59
C ILE A 191 -7.30 9.39 37.55
N LYS A 192 -6.74 8.24 37.16
CA LYS A 192 -6.42 7.18 38.12
C LYS A 192 -5.30 7.57 39.09
N LYS A 193 -4.31 8.36 38.68
CA LYS A 193 -3.31 8.91 39.61
C LYS A 193 -3.96 9.87 40.61
N LEU A 194 -4.85 10.75 40.15
CA LEU A 194 -5.59 11.69 41.00
C LEU A 194 -6.55 10.96 41.96
N LEU A 195 -7.32 9.98 41.46
CA LEU A 195 -8.21 9.16 42.28
C LEU A 195 -7.48 8.24 43.27
N ARG A 196 -6.24 7.83 42.98
CA ARG A 196 -5.43 7.03 43.91
C ARG A 196 -4.77 7.89 44.99
N LYS A 197 -4.51 9.16 44.71
CA LYS A 197 -3.95 10.12 45.68
C LYS A 197 -4.98 10.57 46.72
N ASN A 198 -6.27 10.59 46.35
CA ASN A 198 -7.38 10.99 47.24
C ASN A 198 -8.20 9.81 47.78
N ARG A 199 -7.69 8.57 47.75
CA ARG A 199 -8.44 7.44 48.32
C ARG A 199 -8.28 7.45 49.85
N PRO A 200 -9.35 7.67 50.65
CA PRO A 200 -9.27 7.52 52.10
C PRO A 200 -8.88 6.07 52.45
N ARG A 201 -8.14 5.90 53.55
CA ARG A 201 -7.67 4.58 54.04
C ARG A 201 -8.88 3.74 54.45
N GLU A 202 -9.40 2.93 53.53
CA GLU A 202 -10.51 2.03 53.81
C GLU A 202 -10.01 0.62 54.18
N GLN A 203 -10.66 0.10 55.21
CA GLN A 203 -10.34 -1.07 56.03
C GLN A 203 -10.49 -2.38 55.24
N LYS A 204 -9.59 -3.35 55.46
CA LYS A 204 -9.57 -4.66 54.78
C LYS A 204 -10.82 -5.48 55.13
N ILE A 205 -11.66 -5.79 54.14
CA ILE A 205 -12.68 -6.84 54.23
C ILE A 205 -12.20 -8.02 53.39
N HIS A 206 -12.08 -9.20 54.01
CA HIS A 206 -11.71 -10.46 53.38
C HIS A 206 -12.84 -10.94 52.46
N LEU A 207 -12.54 -11.21 51.18
CA LEU A 207 -13.43 -11.92 50.26
C LEU A 207 -12.85 -13.32 49.95
N PRO A 208 -13.71 -14.37 49.82
CA PRO A 208 -13.28 -15.75 49.65
C PRO A 208 -12.96 -16.13 48.19
N ASP A 209 -11.97 -17.02 48.07
CA ASP A 209 -11.24 -17.40 46.86
C ASP A 209 -11.84 -18.61 46.11
N HIS A 210 -12.98 -18.48 45.43
CA HIS A 210 -13.42 -19.56 44.51
C HIS A 210 -14.07 -19.04 43.23
N ALA A 211 -13.30 -18.96 42.13
CA ALA A 211 -13.86 -18.88 40.79
C ALA A 211 -12.93 -19.50 39.71
N TYR A 212 -13.40 -20.64 39.21
CA TYR A 212 -13.18 -21.30 37.92
C TYR A 212 -12.20 -20.67 36.90
N SER A 213 -11.23 -21.45 36.41
CA SER A 213 -10.37 -21.09 35.27
C SER A 213 -10.67 -21.98 34.05
N PRO A 214 -11.09 -21.42 32.90
CA PRO A 214 -11.18 -22.15 31.65
C PRO A 214 -9.79 -22.35 31.00
N ASP A 215 -9.57 -23.54 30.48
CA ASP A 215 -8.35 -23.98 29.80
C ASP A 215 -8.10 -23.17 28.51
N LEU A 216 -7.01 -22.40 28.50
CA LEU A 216 -6.59 -21.50 27.41
C LEU A 216 -5.46 -22.08 26.54
N SER A 217 -5.13 -23.38 26.70
CA SER A 217 -4.08 -24.05 25.90
C SER A 217 -4.39 -24.11 24.38
N LYS A 218 -5.62 -23.80 23.97
CA LYS A 218 -6.11 -23.94 22.60
C LYS A 218 -5.89 -22.75 21.65
N TYR A 219 -5.32 -21.63 22.11
CA TYR A 219 -5.18 -20.40 21.29
C TYR A 219 -3.76 -20.14 20.75
N ARG A 220 -2.96 -21.19 20.55
CA ARG A 220 -1.64 -21.10 19.88
C ARG A 220 -1.83 -21.06 18.36
N LEU A 221 -2.54 -20.05 17.83
CA LEU A 221 -2.73 -19.90 16.38
C LEU A 221 -1.65 -19.03 15.73
N LYS A 222 -0.77 -19.73 14.99
CA LYS A 222 -0.08 -19.38 13.73
C LYS A 222 0.10 -17.89 13.40
N ARG A 223 1.14 -17.29 13.99
CA ARG A 223 1.68 -15.95 13.65
C ARG A 223 2.26 -15.86 12.22
N ASN A 224 2.56 -16.99 11.58
CA ASN A 224 3.21 -17.04 10.28
C ASN A 224 2.24 -16.95 9.09
N GLU A 225 0.94 -17.24 9.29
CA GLU A 225 -0.05 -17.19 8.19
C GLU A 225 -0.47 -15.75 7.81
N GLN A 226 -0.34 -14.77 8.71
CA GLN A 226 -0.67 -13.38 8.39
C GLN A 226 0.39 -12.70 7.50
N LEU A 227 1.65 -13.13 7.60
CA LEU A 227 2.74 -12.61 6.77
C LEU A 227 2.68 -13.13 5.33
N THR A 228 2.29 -14.39 5.15
CA THR A 228 2.08 -14.97 3.82
C THR A 228 0.90 -14.32 3.09
N VAL A 229 -0.21 -14.04 3.78
CA VAL A 229 -1.35 -13.34 3.16
C VAL A 229 -0.97 -11.92 2.71
N LEU A 230 -0.16 -11.20 3.49
CA LEU A 230 0.31 -9.87 3.11
C LEU A 230 1.29 -9.91 1.92
N LEU A 231 2.18 -10.89 1.87
CA LEU A 231 3.09 -11.09 0.73
C LEU A 231 2.33 -11.48 -0.54
N VAL A 232 1.33 -12.35 -0.44
CA VAL A 232 0.49 -12.75 -1.59
C VAL A 232 -0.34 -11.58 -2.09
N LEU A 233 -0.94 -10.77 -1.20
CA LEU A 233 -1.66 -9.56 -1.58
C LEU A 233 -0.74 -8.52 -2.23
N PHE A 234 0.50 -8.39 -1.72
CA PHE A 234 1.50 -7.50 -2.31
C PHE A 234 1.86 -7.90 -3.74
N TRP A 235 2.11 -9.19 -3.97
CA TRP A 235 2.38 -9.72 -5.32
C TRP A 235 1.16 -9.65 -6.24
N ALA A 236 -0.04 -9.92 -5.74
CA ALA A 236 -1.28 -9.83 -6.53
C ALA A 236 -1.58 -8.38 -6.95
N VAL A 237 -1.40 -7.41 -6.04
CA VAL A 237 -1.54 -5.98 -6.37
C VAL A 237 -0.43 -5.53 -7.32
N GLY A 238 0.82 -5.98 -7.11
CA GLY A 238 1.93 -5.71 -8.03
C GLY A 238 1.69 -6.24 -9.44
N ALA A 239 1.19 -7.48 -9.57
CA ALA A 239 0.86 -8.10 -10.86
C ALA A 239 -0.36 -7.44 -11.52
N PHE A 240 -1.37 -7.03 -10.74
CA PHE A 240 -2.54 -6.31 -11.25
C PHE A 240 -2.17 -4.91 -11.73
N ILE A 241 -1.30 -4.20 -10.99
CA ILE A 241 -0.72 -2.92 -11.42
C ILE A 241 0.14 -3.11 -12.67
N TYR A 242 1.00 -4.13 -12.71
CA TYR A 242 1.83 -4.46 -13.88
C TYR A 242 1.00 -4.70 -15.15
N ASN A 243 -0.11 -5.45 -15.03
CA ASN A 243 -1.03 -5.69 -16.15
C ASN A 243 -1.86 -4.45 -16.54
N TYR A 244 -2.20 -3.59 -15.58
CA TYR A 244 -3.02 -2.39 -15.84
C TYR A 244 -2.19 -1.19 -16.35
N TRP A 245 -0.87 -1.15 -16.12
CA TRP A 245 -0.02 0.03 -16.31
C TRP A 245 1.12 -0.12 -17.33
N GLN A 246 0.89 -0.88 -18.41
CA GLN A 246 1.76 -0.96 -19.61
C GLN A 246 1.93 0.39 -20.37
N ILE A 247 1.65 1.57 -19.77
CA ILE A 247 1.51 2.86 -20.47
C ILE A 247 2.55 3.93 -20.06
N ASN A 248 3.25 3.85 -18.91
CA ASN A 248 4.32 4.83 -18.59
C ASN A 248 5.39 4.23 -17.67
N PHE A 249 6.57 3.90 -18.23
CA PHE A 249 7.61 3.08 -17.59
C PHE A 249 8.51 3.87 -16.61
N ASP A 250 8.70 5.18 -16.81
CA ASP A 250 9.74 5.95 -16.09
C ASP A 250 9.37 6.29 -14.63
N ILE A 251 8.10 6.53 -14.35
CA ILE A 251 7.63 6.87 -12.98
C ILE A 251 7.60 5.60 -12.10
N ILE A 252 7.46 4.42 -12.71
CA ILE A 252 7.36 3.14 -12.01
C ILE A 252 8.71 2.72 -11.42
N PHE A 253 9.82 2.93 -12.13
CA PHE A 253 11.14 2.60 -11.60
C PHE A 253 11.45 3.39 -10.33
N LEU A 254 10.98 4.63 -10.27
CA LEU A 254 11.18 5.54 -9.14
C LEU A 254 10.29 5.14 -7.94
N ILE A 255 9.03 4.77 -8.17
CA ILE A 255 8.15 4.30 -7.09
C ILE A 255 8.58 2.92 -6.58
N PHE A 256 8.96 2.00 -7.47
CA PHE A 256 9.39 0.65 -7.09
C PHE A 256 10.72 0.69 -6.34
N SER A 257 11.65 1.56 -6.72
CA SER A 257 12.88 1.78 -5.95
C SER A 257 12.56 2.35 -4.57
N CYS A 258 11.66 3.34 -4.46
CA CYS A 258 11.27 3.91 -3.16
C CYS A 258 10.60 2.88 -2.25
N VAL A 259 9.69 2.05 -2.76
CA VAL A 259 9.00 1.02 -1.97
C VAL A 259 9.96 -0.11 -1.59
N SER A 260 10.82 -0.54 -2.51
CA SER A 260 11.85 -1.56 -2.24
C SER A 260 12.81 -1.11 -1.15
N VAL A 261 13.31 0.13 -1.24
CA VAL A 261 14.18 0.72 -0.22
C VAL A 261 13.45 0.84 1.11
N GLY A 262 12.19 1.31 1.11
CA GLY A 262 11.38 1.41 2.32
C GLY A 262 11.15 0.06 3.00
N LEU A 263 10.85 -0.99 2.22
CA LEU A 263 10.68 -2.35 2.73
C LEU A 263 12.00 -2.94 3.24
N SER A 264 13.12 -2.69 2.56
CA SER A 264 14.45 -3.14 3.00
C SER A 264 14.85 -2.51 4.34
N VAL A 265 14.60 -1.20 4.53
CA VAL A 265 14.85 -0.51 5.80
C VAL A 265 13.96 -1.05 6.92
N LEU A 266 12.67 -1.27 6.65
CA LEU A 266 11.76 -1.87 7.63
C LEU A 266 12.16 -3.30 8.00
N TRP A 267 12.62 -4.08 7.02
CA TRP A 267 13.15 -5.42 7.22
C TRP A 267 14.38 -5.42 8.11
N GLN A 268 15.34 -4.53 7.85
CA GLN A 268 16.54 -4.38 8.69
C GLN A 268 16.19 -3.96 10.12
N MET A 269 15.27 -3.02 10.31
CA MET A 269 14.82 -2.60 11.64
C MET A 269 14.13 -3.72 12.41
N TYR A 270 13.32 -4.54 11.73
CA TYR A 270 12.58 -5.62 12.37
C TYR A 270 13.49 -6.75 12.86
N PHE A 271 14.50 -7.13 12.08
CA PHE A 271 15.37 -8.27 12.41
C PHE A 271 16.42 -8.00 13.49
N GLN A 272 16.64 -6.75 13.88
CA GLN A 272 17.61 -6.45 14.95
C GLN A 272 17.03 -6.60 16.36
N HIS A 273 15.73 -6.84 16.52
CA HIS A 273 15.07 -6.87 17.82
C HIS A 273 14.55 -8.26 18.17
N CYS A 274 14.70 -8.67 19.44
CA CYS A 274 14.18 -9.94 19.93
C CYS A 274 12.64 -9.94 19.85
N PRO A 275 11.99 -10.95 19.23
CA PRO A 275 10.53 -10.98 19.07
C PRO A 275 9.77 -11.16 20.40
N ARG A 276 10.48 -11.50 21.49
CA ARG A 276 9.89 -11.72 22.81
C ARG A 276 9.93 -10.47 23.70
N CYS A 277 11.05 -9.77 23.77
CA CYS A 277 11.22 -8.58 24.63
C CYS A 277 11.40 -7.26 23.87
N GLY A 278 11.63 -7.28 22.55
CA GLY A 278 11.85 -6.08 21.74
C GLY A 278 13.20 -5.39 21.94
N LYS A 279 14.15 -5.98 22.69
CA LYS A 279 15.51 -5.45 22.84
C LYS A 279 16.41 -5.86 21.67
N LYS A 280 17.41 -5.02 21.36
CA LYS A 280 18.40 -5.27 20.31
C LYS A 280 19.17 -6.57 20.60
N LEU A 281 19.29 -7.44 19.60
CA LEU A 281 20.06 -8.69 19.69
C LEU A 281 21.56 -8.37 19.64
N GLN A 282 22.36 -9.03 20.47
CA GLN A 282 23.83 -8.92 20.45
C GLN A 282 24.43 -10.18 19.80
N CYS A 283 25.40 -9.99 18.91
CA CYS A 283 26.19 -11.09 18.35
C CYS A 283 27.23 -11.49 19.40
N LEU A 284 27.19 -12.74 19.89
CA LEU A 284 28.06 -13.19 20.98
C LEU A 284 29.37 -13.82 20.49
N LYS A 285 29.34 -14.50 19.33
CA LYS A 285 30.50 -15.20 18.80
C LYS A 285 30.28 -15.51 17.32
N ILE A 286 31.31 -15.27 16.51
CA ILE A 286 31.41 -15.76 15.14
C ILE A 286 32.19 -17.06 15.26
N GLU A 287 31.56 -18.18 14.90
CA GLU A 287 32.24 -19.48 14.83
C GLU A 287 32.73 -19.63 13.39
N GLU A 288 34.04 -19.50 13.19
CA GLU A 288 34.71 -19.70 11.92
C GLU A 288 34.96 -21.19 11.71
N ASP A 289 33.95 -21.92 11.27
CA ASP A 289 34.16 -23.22 10.62
C ASP A 289 34.47 -22.98 9.14
N ALA A 290 35.47 -23.70 8.61
CA ALA A 290 36.21 -23.42 7.37
C ALA A 290 35.41 -23.40 6.05
N SER A 291 34.07 -23.39 6.09
CA SER A 291 33.24 -23.26 4.89
C SER A 291 32.05 -22.31 5.06
N HIS A 292 31.45 -22.17 6.26
CA HIS A 292 30.27 -21.30 6.48
C HIS A 292 30.33 -20.62 7.86
N GLY A 293 30.47 -19.30 7.90
CA GLY A 293 30.43 -18.53 9.15
C GLY A 293 29.00 -18.36 9.66
N PHE A 294 28.71 -18.86 10.86
CA PHE A 294 27.40 -18.66 11.52
C PHE A 294 27.51 -17.58 12.61
N CYS A 295 26.54 -16.64 12.62
CA CYS A 295 26.39 -15.68 13.72
C CYS A 295 25.27 -16.14 14.66
N ILE A 296 25.62 -16.44 15.91
CA ILE A 296 24.64 -16.75 16.95
C ILE A 296 24.22 -15.45 17.66
N PHE A 297 22.96 -15.06 17.47
CA PHE A 297 22.38 -13.90 18.12
C PHE A 297 21.78 -14.31 19.48
N HIS A 298 22.16 -13.59 20.53
CA HIS A 298 21.65 -13.82 21.88
C HIS A 298 20.92 -12.60 22.40
N CYS A 299 19.75 -12.84 23.02
CA CYS A 299 19.04 -11.81 23.75
C CYS A 299 19.42 -11.86 25.24
N PRO A 300 20.05 -10.82 25.79
CA PRO A 300 20.56 -10.84 27.17
C PRO A 300 19.46 -11.04 28.22
N GLU A 301 18.24 -10.57 27.96
CA GLU A 301 17.14 -10.70 28.94
C GLU A 301 16.36 -12.01 28.83
N CYS A 302 16.15 -12.49 27.61
CA CYS A 302 15.30 -13.67 27.39
C CYS A 302 16.08 -14.99 27.36
N LYS A 303 17.41 -14.94 27.25
CA LYS A 303 18.30 -16.09 27.04
C LYS A 303 17.92 -16.97 25.84
N ILE A 304 17.17 -16.43 24.89
CA ILE A 304 16.83 -17.11 23.63
C ILE A 304 18.01 -16.96 22.67
N LYS A 305 18.43 -18.08 22.09
CA LYS A 305 19.42 -18.14 21.01
C LYS A 305 18.67 -18.22 19.67
N SER A 306 19.10 -17.44 18.70
CA SER A 306 18.62 -17.47 17.31
C SER A 306 19.84 -17.66 16.41
N GLN A 307 19.83 -18.70 15.59
CA GLN A 307 20.88 -18.96 14.60
C GLN A 307 20.43 -18.40 13.25
N LYS A 308 21.31 -17.70 12.54
CA LYS A 308 21.11 -17.28 11.16
C LYS A 308 22.30 -17.70 10.33
N GLU A 309 22.02 -18.34 9.21
CA GLU A 309 22.99 -18.57 8.15
C GLU A 309 23.32 -17.24 7.48
N HIS A 310 24.60 -16.89 7.44
CA HIS A 310 25.09 -15.76 6.68
C HIS A 310 25.58 -16.31 5.34
N TYR A 311 24.83 -16.10 4.28
CA TYR A 311 25.31 -16.40 2.93
C TYR A 311 26.30 -15.30 2.56
N SER A 312 27.59 -15.61 2.62
CA SER A 312 28.62 -14.74 2.06
C SER A 312 28.60 -14.98 0.56
N ASP A 313 28.16 -14.00 -0.21
CA ASP A 313 28.26 -14.04 -1.67
C ASP A 313 29.74 -14.17 -2.03
N GLY A 314 30.13 -15.39 -2.41
CA GLY A 314 31.46 -15.68 -2.89
C GLY A 314 31.69 -14.88 -4.17
N ASN A 315 32.62 -13.92 -4.12
CA ASN A 315 33.23 -13.38 -5.32
C ASN A 315 33.77 -14.55 -6.14
N PHE A 316 33.10 -14.83 -7.25
CA PHE A 316 33.69 -15.53 -8.39
C PHE A 316 34.80 -14.62 -8.91
N SER A 317 36.04 -15.04 -8.65
CA SER A 317 37.22 -14.63 -9.42
C SER A 317 37.12 -15.18 -10.84
#